data_AF-A0A9E3WK24-F1
#
_entry.id   AF-A0A9E3WK24-F1
#
_cell.length_a   1.000
_cell.length_b   1.000
_cell.length_c   1.000
_cell.angle_alpha   90.00
_cell.angle_beta   90.00
_cell.angle_gamma   90.00
#
_symmetry.space_group_name_H-M   'P 1'
#
loop_
_entity.id
_entity.type
_entity.pdbx_description
1 polymer ?
#
loop_
_entity_poly.entity_id
_entity_poly.type
_entity_poly.pdbx_seq_one_letter_code
_entity_poly.pdbx_strand_id
1 'polypeptide(L)'
;MEALKIRVKAGDHEYDVDVERRDALFRVTVDGVTRLVDVHKLEADFCSILTDGRSFEVSVERTGNLYHVRHGATQRTVTLTDATRRGRDDLRAAGHGP
;
A
#
# COMPACT_ATOMS: atom_id res chain seq x y z
N MET A 1 -17.85 0.42 4.59
CA MET A 1 -16.82 -0.01 3.62
C MET A 1 -15.59 0.81 3.93
N GLU A 2 -14.52 0.15 4.38
CA GLU A 2 -13.26 0.83 4.71
C GLU A 2 -12.40 0.90 3.45
N ALA A 3 -12.28 2.09 2.89
CA ALA A 3 -11.37 2.40 1.80
C ALA A 3 -10.18 3.15 2.38
N LEU A 4 -8.98 2.66 2.13
CA LEU A 4 -7.72 3.21 2.62
C LEU A 4 -6.96 3.81 1.44
N LYS A 5 -6.62 5.09 1.54
CA LYS A 5 -5.76 5.78 0.56
C LYS A 5 -4.39 6.02 1.15
N ILE A 6 -3.37 5.46 0.53
CA ILE A 6 -1.97 5.60 0.92
C ILE A 6 -1.12 5.97 -0.29
N ARG A 7 -0.09 6.77 -0.04
CA ARG A 7 1.00 6.94 -0.99
C ARG A 7 2.11 5.98 -0.63
N VAL A 8 2.57 5.23 -1.62
CA VAL A 8 3.65 4.27 -1.47
C VAL A 8 4.85 4.79 -2.21
N LYS A 9 5.96 5.03 -1.51
CA LYS A 9 7.24 5.33 -2.15
C LYS A 9 8.08 4.06 -2.23
N ALA A 10 8.41 3.63 -3.44
CA ALA A 10 9.28 2.47 -3.69
C ALA A 10 10.49 2.91 -4.54
N GLY A 11 11.65 3.06 -3.88
CA GLY A 11 12.81 3.70 -4.49
C GLY A 11 12.53 5.19 -4.81
N ASP A 12 12.82 5.60 -6.03
CA ASP A 12 12.57 6.97 -6.53
C ASP A 12 11.15 7.19 -7.07
N HIS A 13 10.32 6.15 -7.12
CA HIS A 13 8.95 6.24 -7.63
C HIS A 13 7.94 6.30 -6.48
N GLU A 14 6.99 7.23 -6.59
CA GLU A 14 5.83 7.34 -5.71
C GLU A 14 4.57 6.88 -6.46
N TYR A 15 3.75 6.09 -5.79
CA TYR A 15 2.53 5.49 -6.32
C TYR A 15 1.35 5.90 -5.45
N ASP A 16 0.25 6.31 -6.06
CA ASP A 16 -1.01 6.49 -5.33
C ASP A 16 -1.75 5.16 -5.26
N VAL A 17 -2.03 4.69 -4.04
CA VAL A 17 -2.62 3.37 -3.80
C VAL A 17 -3.91 3.52 -3.00
N ASP A 18 -5.00 3.09 -3.61
CA ASP A 18 -6.30 2.95 -2.97
C ASP A 18 -6.59 1.47 -2.70
N VAL A 19 -6.94 1.13 -1.47
CA VAL A 19 -7.23 -0.23 -1.04
C VAL A 19 -8.65 -0.26 -0.46
N GLU A 20 -9.55 -0.96 -1.14
CA GLU A 20 -10.88 -1.24 -0.62
C GLU A 20 -10.98 -2.71 -0.19
N ARG A 21 -11.38 -2.96 1.05
CA ARG A 21 -11.69 -4.34 1.48
C ARG A 21 -13.06 -4.77 0.97
N ARG A 22 -13.11 -5.90 0.27
CA ARG A 22 -14.31 -6.56 -0.28
C ARG A 22 -14.37 -8.00 0.24
N ASP A 23 -14.99 -8.18 1.39
CA ASP A 23 -15.09 -9.47 2.08
C ASP A 23 -13.70 -10.07 2.40
N ALA A 24 -13.32 -11.12 1.68
CA ALA A 24 -12.03 -11.80 1.76
C ALA A 24 -10.97 -11.20 0.81
N LEU A 25 -11.40 -10.44 -0.19
CA LEU A 25 -10.54 -9.85 -1.21
C LEU A 25 -10.24 -8.38 -0.91
N PHE A 26 -9.13 -7.91 -1.47
CA PHE A 26 -8.77 -6.51 -1.51
C PHE A 26 -8.83 -6.02 -2.96
N ARG A 27 -9.59 -4.96 -3.19
CA ARG A 27 -9.53 -4.22 -4.45
C ARG A 27 -8.46 -3.15 -4.29
N VAL A 28 -7.34 -3.34 -4.96
CA VAL A 28 -6.18 -2.44 -4.90
C VAL A 28 -6.08 -1.69 -6.21
N THR A 29 -6.13 -0.36 -6.16
CA THR A 29 -5.92 0.51 -7.32
C THR A 29 -4.60 1.24 -7.16
N VAL A 30 -3.68 1.03 -8.10
CA VAL A 30 -2.36 1.67 -8.13
C VAL A 30 -2.29 2.58 -9.35
N ASP A 31 -2.11 3.89 -9.15
CA ASP A 31 -2.09 4.90 -10.21
C ASP A 31 -3.25 4.77 -11.22
N GLY A 32 -4.46 4.49 -10.70
CA GLY A 32 -5.67 4.31 -11.50
C GLY A 32 -5.88 2.91 -12.09
N VAL A 33 -4.90 2.01 -11.98
CA VAL A 33 -5.03 0.60 -12.41
C VAL A 33 -5.54 -0.25 -11.25
N THR A 34 -6.81 -0.67 -11.33
CA THR A 34 -7.44 -1.54 -10.35
C THR A 34 -7.09 -3.02 -10.57
N ARG A 35 -6.78 -3.72 -9.47
CA ARG A 35 -6.64 -5.19 -9.42
C ARG A 35 -7.34 -5.77 -8.20
N LEU A 36 -7.83 -6.99 -8.33
CA LEU A 36 -8.26 -7.80 -7.19
C LEU A 36 -7.07 -8.58 -6.66
N VAL A 37 -6.92 -8.55 -5.34
CA VAL A 37 -5.80 -9.13 -4.61
C VAL A 37 -6.37 -9.92 -3.44
N ASP A 38 -6.09 -11.22 -3.43
CA ASP A 38 -6.29 -12.06 -2.25
C ASP A 38 -4.95 -12.15 -1.50
N VAL A 39 -4.96 -11.87 -0.20
CA VAL A 39 -3.74 -11.90 0.62
C VAL A 39 -3.92 -12.94 1.70
N HIS A 40 -3.10 -13.99 1.65
CA HIS A 40 -3.07 -15.03 2.65
C HIS A 40 -1.77 -14.95 3.45
N LYS A 41 -1.89 -14.74 4.75
CA LYS A 41 -0.72 -14.78 5.65
C LYS A 41 -0.32 -16.23 5.86
N LEU A 42 0.93 -16.56 5.56
CA LEU A 42 1.47 -17.92 5.75
C LEU A 42 2.05 -18.05 7.15
N GLU A 43 3.20 -17.41 7.41
CA GLU A 43 3.92 -17.49 8.68
C GLU A 43 4.70 -16.20 8.94
N ALA A 44 4.74 -15.72 10.19
CA ALA A 44 5.51 -14.52 10.60
C ALA A 44 5.32 -13.31 9.65
N ASP A 45 6.35 -13.02 8.85
CA ASP A 45 6.41 -11.92 7.88
C ASP A 45 6.19 -12.39 6.42
N PHE A 46 5.82 -13.66 6.22
CA PHE A 46 5.62 -14.29 4.92
C PHE A 46 4.15 -14.38 4.54
N CYS A 47 3.83 -13.92 3.34
CA CYS A 47 2.48 -13.85 2.81
C CYS A 47 2.45 -14.37 1.36
N SER A 48 1.35 -15.02 1.00
CA SER A 48 1.00 -15.31 -0.38
C SER A 48 0.01 -14.27 -0.88
N ILE A 49 0.31 -13.69 -2.04
CA ILE A 49 -0.53 -12.70 -2.71
C ILE A 49 -1.00 -13.33 -4.02
N LEU A 50 -2.31 -13.51 -4.18
CA LEU A 50 -2.92 -13.96 -5.42
C LEU A 50 -3.54 -12.76 -6.14
N THR A 51 -3.04 -12.45 -7.33
CA THR A 51 -3.60 -11.40 -8.19
C THR A 51 -3.47 -11.79 -9.66
N ASP A 52 -4.46 -11.44 -10.48
CA ASP A 52 -4.48 -11.79 -11.91
C ASP A 52 -4.32 -13.30 -12.18
N GLY A 53 -4.84 -14.14 -11.28
CA GLY A 53 -4.71 -15.59 -11.36
C GLY A 53 -3.30 -16.14 -11.09
N ARG A 54 -2.37 -15.30 -10.61
CA ARG A 54 -1.00 -15.69 -10.26
C ARG A 54 -0.73 -15.48 -8.78
N SER A 55 -0.18 -16.51 -8.15
CA SER A 55 0.26 -16.46 -6.76
C SER A 55 1.71 -15.99 -6.67
N PHE A 56 1.98 -15.05 -5.78
CA PHE A 56 3.30 -14.50 -5.49
C PHE A 56 3.59 -14.65 -4.01
N GLU A 57 4.75 -15.21 -3.70
CA GLU A 57 5.20 -15.37 -2.31
C GLU A 57 6.09 -14.20 -1.93
N VAL A 58 5.69 -13.47 -0.89
CA VAL A 58 6.38 -12.25 -0.45
C VAL A 58 6.72 -12.31 1.02
N SER A 59 7.96 -11.94 1.36
CA SER A 59 8.34 -11.61 2.75
C SER A 59 8.23 -10.11 2.94
N VAL A 60 7.58 -9.65 4.00
CA VAL A 60 7.39 -8.23 4.32
C VAL A 60 7.89 -7.97 5.73
N GLU A 61 9.12 -7.48 5.86
CA GLU A 61 9.72 -7.14 7.14
C GLU A 61 9.55 -5.65 7.41
N ARG A 62 9.18 -5.27 8.64
CA ARG A 62 9.04 -3.86 9.02
C ARG A 62 10.21 -3.40 9.88
N THR A 63 10.84 -2.30 9.50
CA THR A 63 11.89 -1.63 10.28
C THR A 63 11.52 -0.16 10.47
N GLY A 64 10.94 0.17 11.62
CA GLY A 64 10.42 1.51 11.91
C GLY A 64 9.27 1.90 10.98
N ASN A 65 9.52 2.88 10.09
CA ASN A 65 8.56 3.34 9.08
C ASN A 65 8.82 2.75 7.68
N LEU A 66 9.82 1.89 7.55
CA LEU A 66 10.18 1.23 6.31
C LEU A 66 9.64 -0.20 6.29
N TYR A 67 9.23 -0.63 5.11
CA TYR A 67 8.83 -2.00 4.83
C TYR A 67 9.79 -2.57 3.79
N HIS A 68 10.44 -3.67 4.12
CA HIS A 68 11.31 -4.41 3.22
C HIS A 68 10.50 -5.56 2.62
N VAL A 69 10.13 -5.40 1.35
CA VAL A 69 9.34 -6.38 0.61
C VAL A 69 10.28 -7.19 -0.27
N ARG A 70 10.35 -8.50 -0.03
CA ARG A 70 11.15 -9.44 -0.81
C ARG A 70 10.24 -10.41 -1.56
N HIS A 71 10.50 -10.54 -2.86
CA HIS A 71 9.84 -11.51 -3.74
C HIS A 71 10.92 -12.25 -4.53
N GLY A 72 11.07 -13.55 -4.28
CA GLY A 72 12.17 -14.35 -4.82
C GLY A 72 13.54 -13.76 -4.46
N ALA A 73 14.39 -13.54 -5.47
CA ALA A 73 15.72 -12.92 -5.32
C ALA A 73 15.70 -11.38 -5.29
N THR A 74 14.54 -10.74 -5.44
CA THR A 74 14.43 -9.28 -5.48
C THR A 74 13.92 -8.74 -4.15
N GLN A 75 14.55 -7.69 -3.65
CA GLN A 75 14.10 -6.94 -2.48
C GLN A 75 13.86 -5.47 -2.85
N ARG A 76 12.76 -4.89 -2.36
CA ARG A 76 12.46 -3.47 -2.46
C ARG A 76 12.09 -2.90 -1.09
N THR A 77 12.63 -1.73 -0.81
CA THR A 77 12.24 -0.95 0.37
C THR A 77 11.10 -0.02 -0.03
N VAL A 78 10.00 -0.09 0.70
CA VAL A 78 8.82 0.75 0.51
C VAL A 78 8.50 1.55 1.76
N THR A 79 8.08 2.79 1.57
CA THR A 79 7.61 3.66 2.66
C THR A 79 6.15 3.98 2.42
N LEU A 80 5.32 3.85 3.46
CA LEU A 80 3.89 4.14 3.39
C LEU A 80 3.64 5.51 4.02
N THR A 81 3.02 6.40 3.28
CA THR A 81 2.53 7.68 3.78
C THR A 81 1.01 7.70 3.70
N ASP A 82 0.35 7.84 4.84
CA ASP A 82 -1.11 7.93 4.91
C ASP A 82 -1.58 9.19 4.16
N ALA A 83 -2.30 9.00 3.05
CA ALA A 83 -2.78 10.12 2.23
C ALA A 83 -4.04 10.75 2.84
N THR A 84 -4.81 9.99 3.64
CA THR A 84 -6.01 10.49 4.34
C THR A 84 -5.69 11.54 5.40
N ARG A 85 -4.49 11.51 5.99
CA ARG A 85 -4.06 12.47 7.01
C ARG A 85 -3.71 13.85 6.45
N ARG A 86 -3.28 13.94 5.18
CA ARG A 86 -2.97 15.24 4.54
C ARG A 86 -4.20 16.02 4.10
N GLY A 87 -5.34 15.36 3.87
CA GLY A 87 -6.59 16.07 3.55
C GLY A 87 -7.10 17.00 4.66
N ARG A 88 -6.55 16.93 5.88
CA ARG A 88 -6.91 17.82 7.00
C ARG A 88 -5.92 18.96 7.25
N ASP A 89 -4.72 18.90 6.65
CA ASP A 89 -3.64 19.87 6.89
C ASP A 89 -3.55 20.96 5.81
N ASP A 90 -4.02 20.69 4.58
CA ASP A 90 -4.04 21.70 3.52
C ASP A 90 -5.24 22.68 3.61
N LEU A 91 -6.29 22.36 4.38
CA LEU A 91 -7.43 23.28 4.56
C LEU A 91 -7.23 24.32 5.67
N ARG A 92 -6.16 24.20 6.48
CA ARG A 92 -5.87 25.15 7.57
C ARG A 92 -4.82 26.21 7.21
N ALA A 93 -4.14 26.05 6.06
CA ALA A 93 -3.11 26.97 5.58
C ALA A 93 -3.60 27.98 4.52
N ALA A 94 -4.90 28.00 4.19
CA ALA A 94 -5.50 28.95 3.23
C ALA A 94 -6.46 29.95 3.91
N GLY A 95 -6.17 30.33 5.15
CA GLY A 95 -6.98 31.28 5.93
C GLY A 95 -6.12 32.20 6.78
N HIS A 96 -5.15 32.89 6.17
CA HIS A 96 -4.48 34.03 6.81
C HIS A 96 -4.29 35.20 5.84
N GLY A 97 -5.16 36.20 6.00
CA GLY A 97 -4.82 37.62 5.91
C GLY A 97 -5.36 38.37 4.68
N PRO A 98 -5.61 39.69 4.79
CA PRO A 98 -5.69 40.56 5.98
C PRO A 98 -7.13 40.93 6.39
#